data_AF-A0A953W685-F1
#
_entry.id   AF-A0A953W685-F1
#
_cell.length_a   1.000
_cell.length_b   1.000
_cell.length_c   1.000
_cell.angle_alpha   90.00
_cell.angle_beta   90.00
_cell.angle_gamma   90.00
#
_symmetry.space_group_name_H-M   'P 1'
#
loop_
_entity.id
_entity.type
_entity.pdbx_description
1 polymer ?
#
loop_
_entity_poly.entity_id
_entity_poly.type
_entity_poly.pdbx_seq_one_letter_code
_entity_poly.pdbx_strand_id
1 'polypeptide(L)'
;MIKAIGKGSLATILAVGLHIVRVVMWLALTGLTIALVLVPVTPALVDWFAGIDGVTGDIDIDIGPGDYVELLQHFITFAVLLYVVERLLELLRTLRFGSPFVKENAVRFRRVGWALLFGEASKIVIGILAKIFDANVDGGPDLITLISIAAVFVLSEVFHEGARMKEEQDLTV
;
A
#
# COMPACT_ATOMS: atom_id res chain seq x y z
N MET A 1 -28.01 4.00 24.07
CA MET A 1 -27.06 5.06 23.65
C MET A 1 -25.65 4.56 23.85
N ILE A 2 -24.96 4.20 22.76
CA ILE A 2 -23.58 3.71 22.82
C ILE A 2 -22.67 4.92 23.07
N LYS A 3 -21.99 4.91 24.22
CA LYS A 3 -20.97 5.87 24.61
C LYS A 3 -19.73 5.64 23.74
N ALA A 4 -19.76 6.12 22.50
CA ALA A 4 -18.74 5.80 21.49
C ALA A 4 -17.57 6.80 21.40
N ILE A 5 -17.46 7.78 22.31
CA ILE A 5 -16.39 8.79 22.25
C ILE A 5 -15.88 9.09 23.66
N GLY A 6 -15.10 8.15 24.19
CA GLY A 6 -14.24 8.33 25.35
C GLY A 6 -12.93 7.59 25.10
N LYS A 7 -11.82 8.07 25.67
CA LYS A 7 -10.49 7.44 25.64
C LYS A 7 -10.64 5.92 25.87
N GLY A 8 -10.59 5.12 24.79
CA GLY A 8 -11.00 3.70 24.78
C GLY A 8 -11.95 3.27 23.64
N SER A 9 -12.41 4.20 22.78
CA SER A 9 -13.31 3.92 21.64
C SER A 9 -12.70 3.01 20.54
N LEU A 10 -13.54 2.24 19.83
CA LEU A 10 -13.21 1.41 18.65
C LEU A 10 -12.28 2.11 17.65
N ALA A 11 -12.52 3.40 17.39
CA ALA A 11 -11.68 4.19 16.49
C ALA A 11 -10.23 4.32 16.98
N THR A 12 -10.00 4.30 18.30
CA THR A 12 -8.66 4.29 18.89
C THR A 12 -7.97 2.95 18.68
N ILE A 13 -8.69 1.83 18.86
CA ILE A 13 -8.15 0.48 18.63
C ILE A 13 -7.79 0.31 17.15
N LEU A 14 -8.69 0.69 16.25
CA LEU A 14 -8.44 0.66 14.79
C LEU A 14 -7.26 1.56 14.42
N ALA A 15 -7.17 2.77 14.96
CA ALA A 15 -6.05 3.67 14.68
C ALA A 15 -4.72 3.13 15.21
N VAL A 16 -4.70 2.50 16.40
CA VAL A 16 -3.49 1.86 16.95
C VAL A 16 -3.07 0.67 16.09
N GLY A 17 -4.00 -0.22 15.77
CA GLY A 17 -3.71 -1.38 14.90
C GLY A 17 -3.18 -0.94 13.54
N LEU A 18 -3.83 0.04 12.92
CA LEU A 18 -3.39 0.58 11.63
C LEU A 18 -2.04 1.31 11.72
N HIS A 19 -1.72 1.92 12.86
CA HIS A 19 -0.40 2.52 13.09
C HIS A 19 0.70 1.46 13.25
N ILE A 20 0.40 0.33 13.90
CA ILE A 20 1.32 -0.82 13.99
C ILE A 20 1.56 -1.38 12.58
N VAL A 21 0.49 -1.63 11.81
CA VAL A 21 0.58 -2.07 10.41
C VAL A 21 1.44 -1.11 9.62
N ARG A 22 1.22 0.22 9.72
CA ARG A 22 2.04 1.22 9.05
C ARG A 22 3.53 1.09 9.37
N VAL A 23 3.89 0.88 10.64
CA VAL A 23 5.30 0.74 11.05
C VAL A 23 5.91 -0.53 10.48
N VAL A 24 5.21 -1.67 10.58
CA VAL A 24 5.65 -2.94 9.99
C VAL A 24 5.82 -2.82 8.49
N MET A 25 4.90 -2.14 7.82
CA MET A 25 4.96 -1.88 6.39
C MET A 25 6.14 -1.01 5.99
N TRP A 26 6.45 0.04 6.76
CA TRP A 26 7.65 0.84 6.54
C TRP A 26 8.92 -0.02 6.67
N LEU A 27 9.00 -0.86 7.71
CA LEU A 27 10.12 -1.80 7.87
C LEU A 27 10.24 -2.75 6.68
N ALA A 28 9.13 -3.37 6.26
CA ALA A 28 9.12 -4.25 5.09
C ALA A 28 9.55 -3.51 3.81
N LEU A 29 9.04 -2.29 3.58
CA LEU A 29 9.39 -1.50 2.41
C LEU A 29 10.86 -1.07 2.42
N THR A 30 11.42 -0.72 3.59
CA THR A 30 12.86 -0.44 3.71
C THR A 30 13.71 -1.66 3.40
N GLY A 31 13.31 -2.84 3.89
CA GLY A 31 13.97 -4.10 3.56
C GLY A 31 13.91 -4.41 2.06
N LEU A 32 12.74 -4.26 1.44
CA LEU A 32 12.56 -4.43 -0.01
C LEU A 32 13.38 -3.42 -0.82
N THR A 33 13.48 -2.16 -0.36
CA THR A 33 14.32 -1.14 -1.01
C THR A 33 15.79 -1.52 -0.97
N ILE A 34 16.26 -2.00 0.19
CA ILE A 34 17.64 -2.48 0.37
C ILE A 34 17.89 -3.69 -0.54
N ALA A 35 16.96 -4.64 -0.59
CA ALA A 35 17.06 -5.79 -1.47
C ALA A 35 17.14 -5.36 -2.95
N LEU A 36 16.29 -4.42 -3.39
CA LEU A 36 16.27 -3.94 -4.78
C LEU A 36 17.61 -3.32 -5.21
N VAL A 37 18.34 -2.72 -4.27
CA VAL A 37 19.66 -2.12 -4.52
C VAL A 37 20.79 -3.15 -4.40
N LEU A 38 20.73 -4.05 -3.42
CA LEU A 38 21.80 -5.01 -3.16
C LEU A 38 21.80 -6.17 -4.15
N VAL A 39 20.64 -6.70 -4.51
CA VAL A 39 20.47 -7.87 -5.40
C VAL A 39 21.27 -7.72 -6.71
N PRO A 40 21.17 -6.60 -7.47
CA PRO A 40 21.98 -6.38 -8.68
C PRO A 40 23.50 -6.34 -8.43
N VAL A 41 23.90 -5.96 -7.22
CA VAL A 41 25.29 -5.74 -6.83
C VAL A 41 25.90 -7.03 -6.26
N THR A 42 25.08 -8.03 -5.91
CA THR A 42 25.55 -9.28 -5.30
C THR A 42 26.58 -10.05 -6.14
N PRO A 43 26.44 -10.24 -7.47
CA PRO A 43 27.44 -11.02 -8.22
C PRO A 43 28.80 -10.33 -8.24
N ALA A 44 28.81 -9.02 -8.46
CA ALA A 44 30.02 -8.20 -8.45
C ALA A 44 30.71 -8.18 -7.08
N LEU A 45 29.93 -8.20 -5.98
CA LEU A 45 30.48 -8.29 -4.63
C LEU A 45 31.10 -9.67 -4.37
N VAL A 46 30.43 -10.76 -4.76
CA VAL A 46 30.94 -12.12 -4.59
C VAL A 46 32.27 -12.29 -5.34
N ASP A 47 32.33 -11.87 -6.61
CA ASP A 47 33.56 -11.90 -7.42
C ASP A 47 34.70 -11.10 -6.76
N TRP A 48 34.38 -9.92 -6.21
CA TRP A 48 35.35 -9.08 -5.51
C TRP A 48 35.91 -9.74 -4.24
N PHE A 49 35.07 -10.43 -3.46
CA PHE A 49 35.51 -11.17 -2.27
C PHE A 49 36.28 -12.44 -2.60
N ALA A 50 35.91 -13.15 -3.68
CA ALA A 50 36.60 -14.36 -4.13
C ALA A 50 38.05 -14.08 -4.61
N GLY A 51 38.34 -12.84 -5.02
CA GLY A 51 39.68 -12.40 -5.37
C GLY A 51 40.61 -12.07 -4.19
N ILE A 52 40.12 -12.17 -2.94
CA ILE A 52 40.91 -11.90 -1.72
C ILE A 52 41.52 -13.21 -1.21
N ASP A 53 42.87 -13.28 -1.22
CA ASP A 53 43.61 -14.43 -0.66
C ASP A 53 43.18 -14.74 0.79
N GLY A 54 42.72 -15.97 1.02
CA GLY A 54 42.28 -16.45 2.33
C GLY A 54 40.76 -16.56 2.52
N VAL A 55 39.96 -16.10 1.55
CA VAL A 55 38.49 -16.28 1.55
C VAL A 55 38.13 -17.40 0.59
N THR A 56 38.10 -18.64 1.06
CA THR A 56 37.60 -19.80 0.30
C THR A 56 36.17 -20.11 0.74
N GLY A 57 35.20 -19.58 0.02
CA GLY A 57 33.79 -19.93 0.16
C GLY A 57 33.16 -19.98 -1.23
N ASP A 58 32.66 -21.14 -1.61
CA ASP A 58 31.89 -21.31 -2.85
C ASP A 58 30.48 -20.76 -2.59
N ILE A 59 30.26 -19.50 -2.96
CA ILE A 59 28.97 -18.82 -2.81
C ILE A 59 28.32 -18.81 -4.19
N ASP A 60 27.52 -19.84 -4.47
CA ASP A 60 26.72 -19.91 -5.69
C ASP A 60 25.39 -19.16 -5.46
N ILE A 61 25.31 -17.95 -6.00
CA ILE A 61 24.10 -17.11 -5.96
C ILE A 61 23.58 -17.03 -7.40
N ASP A 62 22.58 -17.86 -7.70
CA ASP A 62 21.83 -17.78 -8.95
C ASP A 62 20.66 -16.82 -8.76
N ILE A 63 20.79 -15.61 -9.32
CA ILE A 63 19.72 -14.59 -9.32
C ILE A 63 19.36 -14.34 -10.78
N GLY A 64 18.17 -14.79 -11.15
CA GLY A 64 17.63 -14.64 -12.48
C GLY A 64 16.93 -13.30 -12.70
N PRO A 65 16.72 -12.88 -13.96
CA PRO A 65 15.87 -11.74 -14.30
C PRO A 65 14.45 -11.84 -13.70
N GLY A 66 13.92 -13.06 -13.52
CA GLY A 66 12.61 -13.32 -12.92
C GLY A 66 12.51 -12.88 -11.45
N ASP A 67 13.57 -13.08 -10.66
CA ASP A 67 13.61 -12.71 -9.25
C ASP A 67 13.46 -11.19 -9.04
N TYR A 68 13.97 -10.39 -9.98
CA TYR A 68 13.79 -8.94 -9.96
C TYR A 68 12.35 -8.53 -10.20
N VAL A 69 11.63 -9.25 -11.07
CA VAL A 69 10.20 -8.99 -11.33
C VAL A 69 9.37 -9.33 -10.10
N GLU A 70 9.67 -10.45 -9.45
CA GLU A 70 9.03 -10.84 -8.18
C GLU A 70 9.28 -9.78 -7.10
N LEU A 71 10.53 -9.37 -6.92
CA LEU A 71 10.90 -8.34 -5.96
C LEU A 71 10.20 -7.00 -6.24
N LEU A 72 10.12 -6.60 -7.51
CA LEU A 72 9.43 -5.39 -7.96
C LEU A 72 7.93 -5.46 -7.65
N GLN A 73 7.28 -6.60 -7.88
CA GLN A 73 5.87 -6.81 -7.56
C GLN A 73 5.61 -6.61 -6.06
N HIS A 74 6.45 -7.22 -5.21
CA HIS A 74 6.34 -7.10 -3.77
C HIS A 74 6.54 -5.64 -3.34
N PHE A 75 7.55 -4.98 -3.87
CA PHE A 75 7.80 -3.57 -3.61
C PHE A 75 6.59 -2.69 -3.94
N ILE A 76 6.02 -2.83 -5.14
CA ILE A 76 4.84 -2.06 -5.57
C ILE A 76 3.63 -2.36 -4.67
N THR A 77 3.39 -3.64 -4.37
CA THR A 77 2.26 -4.07 -3.53
C THR A 77 2.34 -3.45 -2.13
N PHE A 78 3.50 -3.55 -1.48
CA PHE A 78 3.72 -2.94 -0.16
C PHE A 78 3.67 -1.41 -0.22
N ALA A 79 4.18 -0.77 -1.27
CA ALA A 79 4.11 0.69 -1.42
C ALA A 79 2.66 1.18 -1.55
N VAL A 80 1.84 0.53 -2.38
CA VAL A 80 0.41 0.85 -2.54
C VAL A 80 -0.35 0.64 -1.24
N LEU A 81 -0.16 -0.52 -0.60
CA LEU A 81 -0.81 -0.81 0.69
C LEU A 81 -0.41 0.20 1.77
N LEU A 82 0.86 0.65 1.80
CA LEU A 82 1.34 1.61 2.79
C LEU A 82 0.67 2.96 2.58
N TYR A 83 0.58 3.40 1.32
CA TYR A 83 -0.14 4.62 0.96
C TYR A 83 -1.61 4.55 1.40
N VAL A 84 -2.29 3.43 1.14
CA VAL A 84 -3.69 3.22 1.56
C VAL A 84 -3.81 3.30 3.08
N VAL A 85 -2.94 2.60 3.82
CA VAL A 85 -2.90 2.62 5.29
C VAL A 85 -2.71 4.03 5.84
N GLU A 86 -1.83 4.83 5.25
CA GLU A 86 -1.62 6.22 5.65
C GLU A 86 -2.85 7.09 5.43
N ARG A 87 -3.53 6.95 4.29
CA ARG A 87 -4.77 7.69 4.00
C ARG A 87 -5.91 7.26 4.90
N LEU A 88 -6.01 5.97 5.22
CA LEU A 88 -6.98 5.47 6.20
C LEU A 88 -6.71 6.02 7.61
N LEU A 89 -5.44 6.13 8.04
CA LEU A 89 -5.10 6.80 9.31
C LEU A 89 -5.52 8.27 9.32
N GLU A 90 -5.31 8.99 8.22
CA GLU A 90 -5.76 10.38 8.08
C GLU A 90 -7.28 10.50 8.21
N LEU A 91 -8.03 9.59 7.58
CA LEU A 91 -9.49 9.50 7.69
C LEU A 91 -9.95 9.18 9.12
N LEU A 92 -9.32 8.22 9.79
CA LEU A 92 -9.65 7.89 11.18
C LEU A 92 -9.35 9.05 12.14
N ARG A 93 -8.30 9.84 11.88
CA ARG A 93 -7.98 11.03 12.67
C ARG A 93 -9.09 12.09 12.57
N THR A 94 -9.63 12.36 11.39
CA THR A 94 -10.72 13.35 11.26
C THR A 94 -12.02 12.86 11.89
N LEU A 95 -12.33 11.57 11.79
CA LEU A 95 -13.46 10.95 12.49
C LEU A 95 -13.37 11.07 14.02
N ARG A 96 -12.16 11.07 14.57
CA ARG A 96 -11.95 11.16 16.03
C ARG A 96 -12.20 12.56 16.59
N PHE A 97 -12.15 13.60 15.75
CA PHE A 97 -12.13 15.01 16.18
C PHE A 97 -13.25 15.87 15.58
N GLY A 98 -14.11 15.33 14.71
CA GLY A 98 -15.18 16.10 14.07
C GLY A 98 -16.24 15.21 13.38
N SER A 99 -17.10 15.83 12.56
CA SER A 99 -18.13 15.09 11.82
C SER A 99 -17.52 14.23 10.70
N PRO A 100 -18.07 13.05 10.40
CA PRO A 100 -17.60 12.19 9.31
C PRO A 100 -17.76 12.83 7.91
N PHE A 101 -18.80 13.65 7.75
CA PHE A 101 -19.18 14.29 6.50
C PHE A 101 -18.51 15.66 6.38
N VAL A 102 -17.28 15.65 5.88
CA VAL A 102 -16.51 16.84 5.55
C VAL A 102 -15.97 16.60 4.13
N LYS A 103 -16.09 17.61 3.25
CA LYS A 103 -15.71 17.47 1.82
C LYS A 103 -14.28 16.94 1.65
N GLU A 104 -13.37 17.31 2.55
CA GLU A 104 -11.99 16.83 2.60
C GLU A 104 -11.88 15.31 2.76
N ASN A 105 -12.78 14.66 3.51
CA ASN A 105 -12.78 13.20 3.70
C ASN A 105 -13.20 12.48 2.42
N ALA A 106 -14.15 13.01 1.65
CA ALA A 106 -14.51 12.46 0.34
C ALA A 106 -13.30 12.45 -0.61
N VAL A 107 -12.55 13.56 -0.67
CA VAL A 107 -11.33 13.64 -1.49
C VAL A 107 -10.26 12.62 -1.04
N ARG A 108 -10.16 12.34 0.26
CA ARG A 108 -9.26 11.29 0.78
C ARG A 108 -9.69 9.89 0.34
N PHE A 109 -10.98 9.56 0.42
CA PHE A 109 -11.51 8.29 -0.11
C PHE A 109 -11.26 8.15 -1.61
N ARG A 110 -11.47 9.22 -2.39
CA ARG A 110 -11.17 9.21 -3.82
C ARG A 110 -9.70 8.89 -4.11
N ARG A 111 -8.78 9.47 -3.34
CA ARG A 111 -7.34 9.19 -3.45
C ARG A 111 -7.00 7.73 -3.13
N VAL A 112 -7.67 7.14 -2.14
CA VAL A 112 -7.55 5.70 -1.84
C VAL A 112 -8.03 4.86 -3.03
N GLY A 113 -9.19 5.18 -3.60
CA GLY A 113 -9.71 4.50 -4.79
C GLY A 113 -8.74 4.54 -5.97
N TRP A 114 -8.16 5.71 -6.25
CA TRP A 114 -7.13 5.85 -7.29
C TRP A 114 -5.87 5.05 -6.99
N ALA A 115 -5.37 5.04 -5.75
CA ALA A 115 -4.19 4.26 -5.38
C ALA A 115 -4.42 2.76 -5.58
N LEU A 116 -5.58 2.25 -5.17
CA LEU A 116 -5.96 0.86 -5.39
C LEU A 116 -6.09 0.55 -6.88
N LEU A 117 -6.69 1.44 -7.68
CA LEU A 117 -6.80 1.27 -9.13
C LEU A 117 -5.44 1.20 -9.82
N PHE A 118 -4.51 2.09 -9.46
CA PHE A 118 -3.14 2.04 -9.99
C PHE A 118 -2.39 0.79 -9.54
N GLY A 119 -2.58 0.36 -8.28
CA GLY A 119 -2.05 -0.91 -7.80
C GLY A 119 -2.56 -2.09 -8.62
N GLU A 120 -3.86 -2.13 -8.91
CA GLU A 120 -4.43 -3.21 -9.71
C GLU A 120 -3.96 -3.17 -11.17
N ALA A 121 -3.87 -1.97 -11.77
CA ALA A 121 -3.33 -1.79 -13.11
C ALA A 121 -1.84 -2.20 -13.19
N SER A 122 -1.07 -2.00 -12.12
CA SER A 122 0.34 -2.40 -12.07
C SER A 122 0.53 -3.91 -12.21
N LYS A 123 -0.44 -4.73 -11.73
CA LYS A 123 -0.40 -6.18 -11.88
C LYS A 123 -0.43 -6.63 -13.34
N ILE A 124 -1.05 -5.86 -14.23
CA ILE A 124 -1.05 -6.15 -15.67
C ILE A 124 0.36 -5.98 -16.24
N VAL A 125 1.02 -4.87 -15.90
CA VAL A 125 2.39 -4.58 -16.33
C VAL A 125 3.34 -5.63 -15.78
N ILE A 126 3.25 -5.95 -14.50
CA ILE A 126 4.05 -6.99 -13.86
C ILE A 126 3.78 -8.36 -14.49
N GLY A 127 2.53 -8.72 -14.78
CA GLY A 127 2.21 -9.99 -15.43
C GLY A 127 2.80 -10.12 -16.84
N ILE A 128 2.94 -9.01 -17.57
CA ILE A 128 3.65 -9.00 -18.85
C ILE A 128 5.15 -9.23 -18.64
N LEU A 129 5.76 -8.52 -17.68
CA LEU A 129 7.18 -8.68 -17.35
C LEU A 129 7.49 -10.11 -16.87
N ALA A 130 6.59 -10.70 -16.07
CA ALA A 130 6.74 -12.05 -15.55
C ALA A 130 6.84 -13.08 -16.69
N LYS A 131 6.03 -12.92 -17.75
CA LYS A 131 6.11 -13.80 -18.93
C LYS A 131 7.40 -13.62 -19.75
N ILE A 132 7.97 -12.41 -19.76
CA ILE A 132 9.20 -12.10 -20.50
C ILE A 132 10.42 -12.67 -19.77
N PHE A 133 10.42 -12.59 -18.44
CA PHE A 133 11.56 -12.93 -17.60
C PHE A 133 11.40 -14.25 -16.83
N ASP A 134 10.40 -15.06 -17.19
CA ASP A 134 10.07 -16.35 -16.56
C ASP A 134 9.92 -16.25 -15.03
N ALA A 135 9.29 -15.17 -14.55
CA ALA A 135 9.05 -14.94 -13.14
C ALA A 135 7.80 -15.67 -12.65
N ASN A 136 7.84 -16.22 -11.43
CA ASN A 136 6.71 -16.95 -10.86
C ASN A 136 5.74 -15.99 -10.13
N VAL A 137 5.15 -15.08 -10.90
CA VAL A 137 4.23 -14.07 -10.40
C VAL A 137 2.82 -14.34 -10.92
N ASP A 138 1.85 -14.38 -10.01
CA ASP A 138 0.44 -14.34 -10.39
C ASP A 138 0.06 -12.90 -10.81
N GLY A 139 0.14 -12.67 -12.12
CA GLY A 139 -0.10 -11.37 -12.75
C GLY A 139 -1.51 -11.28 -13.35
N GLY A 140 -2.31 -10.34 -12.86
CA GLY A 140 -3.61 -10.05 -13.45
C GLY A 140 -4.53 -9.27 -12.51
N PRO A 141 -5.53 -8.56 -13.05
CA PRO A 141 -6.53 -7.90 -12.24
C PRO A 141 -7.50 -8.91 -11.63
N ASP A 142 -7.76 -8.77 -10.34
CA ASP A 142 -8.73 -9.54 -9.59
C ASP A 142 -10.10 -8.83 -9.56
N LEU A 143 -11.14 -9.57 -9.94
CA LEU A 143 -12.49 -9.02 -10.06
C LEU A 143 -13.03 -8.52 -8.72
N ILE A 144 -12.74 -9.22 -7.62
CA ILE A 144 -13.20 -8.83 -6.28
C ILE A 144 -12.53 -7.51 -5.87
N THR A 145 -11.25 -7.36 -6.19
CA THR A 145 -10.49 -6.13 -5.96
C THR A 145 -11.04 -4.98 -6.81
N LEU A 146 -11.36 -5.20 -8.08
CA LEU A 146 -11.99 -4.19 -8.94
C LEU A 146 -13.37 -3.73 -8.40
N ILE A 147 -14.19 -4.67 -7.93
CA ILE A 147 -15.48 -4.34 -7.29
C ILE A 147 -15.25 -3.53 -6.01
N SER A 148 -14.23 -3.89 -5.22
CA SER A 148 -13.86 -3.18 -4.00
C SER A 148 -13.39 -1.74 -4.30
N ILE A 149 -12.62 -1.55 -5.37
CA ILE A 149 -12.22 -0.23 -5.86
C ILE A 149 -13.43 0.60 -6.25
N ALA A 150 -14.37 0.03 -7.02
CA ALA A 150 -15.61 0.69 -7.39
C ALA A 150 -16.42 1.09 -6.15
N ALA A 151 -16.52 0.21 -5.15
CA ALA A 151 -17.19 0.51 -3.89
C ALA A 151 -16.53 1.68 -3.15
N VAL A 152 -15.20 1.78 -3.13
CA VAL A 152 -14.48 2.93 -2.54
C VAL A 152 -14.82 4.25 -3.27
N PHE A 153 -14.92 4.24 -4.60
CA PHE A 153 -15.36 5.42 -5.35
C PHE A 153 -16.81 5.81 -5.05
N VAL A 154 -17.72 4.82 -4.96
CA VAL A 154 -19.11 5.07 -4.57
C VAL A 154 -19.17 5.68 -3.17
N LEU A 155 -18.41 5.13 -2.21
CA LEU A 155 -18.32 5.69 -0.85
C LEU A 155 -17.79 7.13 -0.88
N SER A 156 -16.77 7.42 -1.68
CA SER A 156 -16.27 8.78 -1.86
C SER A 156 -17.38 9.75 -2.30
N GLU A 157 -18.22 9.35 -3.26
CA GLU A 157 -19.30 10.19 -3.78
C GLU A 157 -20.41 10.40 -2.75
N VAL A 158 -20.83 9.34 -2.05
CA VAL A 158 -21.83 9.43 -0.98
C VAL A 158 -21.37 10.34 0.15
N PHE A 159 -20.08 10.31 0.50
CA PHE A 159 -19.52 11.23 1.50
C PHE A 159 -19.47 12.68 1.00
N HIS A 160 -19.24 12.90 -0.30
CA HIS A 160 -19.26 14.22 -0.90
C HIS A 160 -20.66 14.84 -0.84
N GLU A 161 -21.67 14.08 -1.26
CA GLU A 161 -23.07 14.49 -1.21
C GLU A 161 -23.54 14.70 0.23
N GLY A 162 -23.19 13.80 1.15
CA GLY A 162 -23.51 13.93 2.57
C GLY A 162 -22.89 15.18 3.20
N ALA A 163 -21.69 15.58 2.78
CA ALA A 163 -21.07 16.84 3.22
C ALA A 163 -21.79 18.06 2.65
N ARG A 164 -22.22 18.02 1.37
CA ARG A 164 -23.00 19.11 0.75
C ARG A 164 -24.33 19.32 1.47
N MET A 165 -25.06 18.24 1.75
CA MET A 165 -26.34 18.31 2.46
C MET A 165 -26.20 18.90 3.87
N LYS A 166 -25.10 18.59 4.57
CA LYS A 166 -24.82 19.16 5.89
C LYS A 166 -24.57 20.67 5.81
N GLU A 167 -23.79 21.13 4.84
CA GLU A 167 -23.56 22.58 4.64
C GLU A 167 -24.85 23.33 4.32
N GLU A 168 -25.74 22.75 3.51
CA GLU A 168 -27.05 23.33 3.21
C GLU A 168 -27.93 23.46 4.46
N GLN A 169 -27.90 22.48 5.37
CA GLN A 169 -28.67 22.51 6.62
C GLN A 169 -28.11 23.54 7.62
N ASP A 170 -26.79 23.62 7.77
CA ASP A 170 -26.15 24.58 8.68
C ASP A 170 -26.42 26.06 8.27
N LEU A 171 -26.75 26.32 7.00
CA LEU A 171 -27.10 27.67 6.49
C LEU A 171 -28.56 28.08 6.70
N THR A 172 -29.44 27.15 7.11
CA THR A 172 -30.88 27.42 7.29
C THR A 172 -31.29 27.70 8.73
N VAL A 173 -30.34 27.64 9.68
CA VAL A 173 -30.56 27.89 11.12
C VAL A 173 -30.17 29.32 11.50
#